data_AF-A0A354SK01-F1
#
_entry.id   AF-A0A354SK01-F1
#
_cell.length_a   1.000
_cell.length_b   1.000
_cell.length_c   1.000
_cell.angle_alpha   90.00
_cell.angle_beta   90.00
_cell.angle_gamma   90.00
#
_symmetry.space_group_name_H-M   'P 1'
#
loop_
_entity.id
_entity.type
_entity.pdbx_description
1 polymer ?
#
loop_
_entity_poly.entity_id
_entity_poly.type
_entity_poly.pdbx_seq_one_letter_code
_entity_poly.pdbx_strand_id
1 'polypeptide(L)'
;MAEIVNMKQKPSGGTEVAAPMSQKESYPYGLRITLNDDALDKLGCDFKKFNTDTPVKLTCEAIVVSKSESEYDGKVERRLELQITGLSKPAVISENRMKTGTDLLKKMRGSNY
;
A
#
# COMPACT_ATOMS: atom_id res chain seq x y z
N MET A 1 -19.23 -3.78 -5.52
CA MET A 1 -17.75 -3.92 -5.58
C MET A 1 -17.17 -2.73 -4.82
N ALA A 2 -16.32 -2.96 -3.81
CA ALA A 2 -15.71 -1.86 -3.05
C ALA A 2 -14.57 -1.22 -3.87
N GLU A 3 -14.57 0.10 -3.98
CA GLU A 3 -13.54 0.88 -4.67
C GLU A 3 -12.32 1.05 -3.74
N ILE A 4 -11.12 0.81 -4.27
CA ILE A 4 -9.88 1.01 -3.52
C ILE A 4 -9.51 2.50 -3.61
N VAL A 5 -9.62 3.22 -2.49
CA VAL A 5 -9.29 4.64 -2.40
C VAL A 5 -7.87 4.83 -1.84
N ASN A 6 -7.05 5.65 -2.52
CA ASN A 6 -5.70 6.00 -2.05
C ASN A 6 -5.76 7.21 -1.10
N MET A 7 -5.26 7.09 0.14
CA MET A 7 -5.30 8.14 1.18
C MET A 7 -4.18 9.20 1.00
N LYS A 8 -4.13 9.87 -0.16
CA LYS A 8 -3.22 11.03 -0.34
C LYS A 8 -3.76 12.26 0.40
N GLN A 9 -2.84 13.10 0.90
CA GLN A 9 -3.18 14.37 1.55
C GLN A 9 -3.85 15.33 0.55
N LYS A 10 -4.97 15.98 0.93
CA LYS A 10 -5.52 17.10 0.14
C LYS A 10 -4.58 18.30 0.31
N PRO A 11 -4.18 19.02 -0.76
CA PRO A 11 -3.41 20.24 -0.60
C PRO A 11 -4.28 21.28 0.13
N SER A 12 -3.83 21.76 1.29
CA SER A 12 -4.45 22.89 1.98
C SER A 12 -4.07 24.17 1.24
N GLY A 13 -5.04 24.81 0.59
CA GLY A 13 -4.83 26.06 -0.14
C GLY A 13 -4.46 27.21 0.80
N GLY A 14 -3.17 27.55 0.81
CA GLY A 14 -2.65 28.82 1.30
C GLY A 14 -1.85 29.46 0.17
N THR A 15 -2.28 30.64 -0.28
CA THR A 15 -1.58 31.41 -1.31
C THR A 15 -0.32 32.02 -0.72
N GLU A 16 0.83 31.36 -0.88
CA GLU A 16 2.13 32.01 -0.76
C GLU A 16 3.03 31.55 -1.91
N VAL A 17 3.41 32.52 -2.73
CA VAL A 17 4.38 32.39 -3.81
C VAL A 17 5.77 32.13 -3.21
N ALA A 18 6.17 30.87 -3.18
CA ALA A 18 7.55 30.46 -2.93
C ALA A 18 7.90 29.32 -3.89
N ALA A 19 9.16 29.26 -4.31
CA ALA A 19 9.77 28.35 -5.29
C ALA A 19 9.24 26.90 -5.21
N PRO A 20 9.35 26.09 -6.29
CA PRO A 20 8.98 24.68 -6.26
C PRO A 20 9.93 23.93 -5.32
N MET A 21 9.68 24.07 -4.01
CA MET A 21 10.13 23.15 -3.01
C MET A 21 9.51 21.85 -3.47
N SER A 22 10.35 20.94 -3.97
CA SER A 22 9.93 19.56 -4.25
C SER A 22 9.26 19.10 -2.97
N GLN A 23 7.94 19.17 -2.96
CA GLN A 23 7.11 18.75 -1.85
C GLN A 23 7.28 17.25 -1.88
N LYS A 24 8.34 16.78 -1.21
CA LYS A 24 8.66 15.38 -1.03
C LYS A 24 7.34 14.77 -0.61
N GLU A 25 6.72 13.97 -1.49
CA GLU A 25 5.42 13.37 -1.21
C GLU A 25 5.60 12.68 0.14
N SER A 26 4.99 13.24 1.19
CA SER A 26 5.07 12.72 2.54
C SER A 26 4.17 11.49 2.54
N TYR A 27 4.68 10.41 1.97
CA TYR A 27 3.97 9.17 1.71
C TYR A 27 4.20 8.20 2.88
N PRO A 28 3.16 7.58 3.46
CA PRO A 28 1.76 8.01 3.55
C PRO A 28 1.19 7.98 5.00
N TYR A 29 0.06 8.68 5.18
CA TYR A 29 -0.85 8.55 6.32
C TYR A 29 -1.65 7.25 6.19
N GLY A 30 -1.01 6.10 6.46
CA GLY A 30 -1.56 4.77 6.24
C GLY A 30 -1.89 4.01 7.53
N LEU A 31 -2.86 3.09 7.44
CA LEU A 31 -3.09 2.09 8.48
C LEU A 31 -1.95 1.06 8.45
N ARG A 32 -1.32 0.80 9.60
CA ARG A 32 -0.33 -0.26 9.75
C ARG A 32 -0.96 -1.49 10.39
N ILE A 33 -0.84 -2.63 9.73
CA ILE A 33 -1.09 -3.95 10.33
C ILE A 33 0.24 -4.64 10.59
N THR A 34 0.35 -5.34 11.71
CA THR A 34 1.54 -6.12 12.07
C THR A 34 1.15 -7.59 12.07
N LEU A 35 1.90 -8.42 11.33
CA LEU A 35 1.75 -9.86 11.32
C LEU A 35 2.93 -10.45 12.09
N ASN A 36 2.65 -11.21 13.14
CA ASN A 36 3.66 -11.99 13.87
C ASN A 36 3.87 -13.37 13.20
N ASP A 37 4.80 -14.15 13.72
CA ASP A 37 5.14 -15.47 13.15
C ASP A 37 3.93 -16.39 13.03
N ASP A 38 3.10 -16.48 14.08
CA ASP A 38 1.86 -17.27 14.05
C ASP A 38 0.87 -16.81 12.97
N ALA A 39 0.70 -15.50 12.79
CA ALA A 39 -0.13 -14.96 11.72
C ALA A 39 0.45 -15.23 10.32
N LEU A 40 1.78 -15.09 10.15
CA LEU A 40 2.46 -15.38 8.90
C LEU A 40 2.31 -16.86 8.51
N ASP A 41 2.46 -17.76 9.48
CA ASP A 41 2.30 -19.21 9.30
C ASP A 41 0.86 -19.58 8.94
N LYS A 42 -0.14 -19.03 9.66
CA LYS A 42 -1.57 -19.23 9.35
C LYS A 42 -1.96 -18.75 7.96
N LEU A 43 -1.32 -17.68 7.48
CA LEU A 43 -1.53 -17.14 6.14
C LEU A 43 -0.69 -17.87 5.07
N GLY A 44 0.18 -18.80 5.47
CA GLY A 44 1.11 -19.50 4.58
C GLY A 44 2.07 -18.54 3.87
N CYS A 45 2.46 -17.46 4.53
CA CYS A 45 3.37 -16.45 4.00
C CYS A 45 4.82 -16.89 4.14
N ASP A 46 5.60 -16.73 3.08
CA ASP A 46 7.05 -16.90 3.17
C ASP A 46 7.67 -15.54 3.45
N PHE A 47 8.08 -15.31 4.70
CA PHE A 47 8.70 -14.07 5.15
C PHE A 47 9.83 -13.60 4.23
N LYS A 48 10.63 -14.54 3.69
CA LYS A 48 11.79 -14.23 2.83
C LYS A 48 11.43 -13.61 1.48
N LYS A 49 10.16 -13.70 1.06
CA LYS A 49 9.69 -13.11 -0.19
C LYS A 49 9.32 -11.63 -0.06
N PHE A 50 9.27 -11.10 1.15
CA PHE A 50 8.92 -9.71 1.41
C PHE A 50 10.18 -8.90 1.73
N ASN A 51 10.39 -7.83 0.96
CA ASN A 51 11.42 -6.82 1.24
C ASN A 51 10.74 -5.51 1.66
N THR A 52 11.46 -4.69 2.42
CA THR A 52 11.04 -3.31 2.69
C THR A 52 10.81 -2.55 1.38
N ASP A 53 9.86 -1.61 1.40
CA ASP A 53 9.46 -0.78 0.24
C ASP A 53 8.93 -1.54 -0.98
N THR A 54 8.72 -2.85 -0.88
CA THR A 54 8.11 -3.63 -1.95
C THR A 54 6.58 -3.56 -1.88
N PRO A 55 5.89 -3.07 -2.91
CA PRO A 55 4.44 -3.01 -2.91
C PRO A 55 3.83 -4.42 -2.92
N VAL A 56 2.87 -4.63 -2.03
CA VAL A 56 2.11 -5.89 -1.92
C VAL A 56 0.64 -5.61 -2.13
N LYS A 57 -0.04 -6.53 -2.82
CA LYS A 57 -1.51 -6.53 -2.87
C LYS A 57 -2.03 -7.29 -1.66
N LEU A 58 -2.90 -6.63 -0.91
CA LEU A 58 -3.61 -7.21 0.23
C LEU A 58 -5.11 -7.25 -0.09
N THR A 59 -5.77 -8.37 0.21
CA THR A 59 -7.22 -8.47 0.16
C THR A 59 -7.70 -8.96 1.53
N CYS A 60 -8.70 -8.28 2.07
CA CYS A 60 -9.20 -8.55 3.41
C CYS A 60 -10.71 -8.43 3.46
N GLU A 61 -11.30 -9.17 4.39
CA GLU A 61 -12.67 -9.03 4.83
C GLU A 61 -12.65 -8.42 6.23
N ALA A 62 -13.47 -7.40 6.45
CA ALA A 62 -13.58 -6.72 7.72
C ALA A 62 -15.03 -6.44 8.07
N ILE A 63 -15.33 -6.45 9.37
CA ILE A 63 -16.62 -6.04 9.92
C ILE A 63 -16.46 -4.69 10.62
N VAL A 64 -17.51 -3.87 10.57
CA VAL A 64 -17.58 -2.64 11.37
C VAL A 64 -17.88 -3.03 12.81
N VAL A 65 -16.98 -2.67 13.74
CA VAL A 65 -17.15 -2.98 15.16
C VAL A 65 -17.58 -1.76 15.98
N SER A 66 -17.26 -0.56 15.51
CA SER A 66 -17.69 0.68 16.15
C SER A 66 -17.84 1.79 15.11
N LYS A 67 -18.81 2.67 15.35
CA LYS A 67 -19.05 3.89 14.58
C LYS A 67 -19.45 4.99 15.56
N SER A 68 -18.77 6.13 15.49
CA SER A 68 -19.14 7.31 16.27
C SER A 68 -19.03 8.57 15.42
N GLU A 69 -19.93 9.50 15.69
CA GLU A 69 -19.94 10.84 15.15
C GLU A 69 -20.21 11.77 16.34
N SER A 70 -19.33 12.75 16.53
CA SER A 70 -19.44 13.72 17.61
C SER A 70 -19.30 15.11 17.02
N GLU A 71 -20.22 16.00 17.38
CA GLU A 71 -20.14 17.41 17.02
C GLU A 71 -19.74 18.22 18.24
N TYR A 72 -18.64 18.96 18.14
CA TYR A 72 -18.17 19.87 19.18
C TYR A 72 -17.61 21.13 18.53
N ASP A 73 -18.08 22.30 19.00
CA ASP A 73 -17.64 23.61 18.51
C ASP A 73 -17.74 23.77 16.97
N GLY A 74 -18.86 23.30 16.40
CA GLY A 74 -19.13 23.34 14.95
C GLY A 74 -18.24 22.41 14.11
N LYS A 75 -17.43 21.56 14.74
CA LYS A 75 -16.62 20.54 14.07
C LYS A 75 -17.23 19.16 14.29
N VAL A 76 -17.43 18.45 13.18
CA VAL A 76 -17.88 17.05 13.19
C VAL A 76 -16.65 16.14 13.14
N GLU A 77 -16.44 15.39 14.22
CA GLU A 77 -15.46 14.31 14.29
C GLU A 77 -16.15 12.98 13.99
N ARG A 78 -15.57 12.20 13.06
CA ARG A 78 -16.08 10.89 12.67
C ARG A 78 -15.02 9.83 12.90
N ARG A 79 -15.43 8.74 13.54
CA ARG A 79 -14.59 7.55 13.76
C ARG A 79 -15.34 6.31 13.33
N LEU A 80 -14.65 5.47 12.56
CA LEU A 80 -15.11 4.15 12.14
C LEU A 80 -14.02 3.14 12.51
N GLU A 81 -14.40 2.09 13.24
CA GLU A 81 -13.50 1.00 13.61
C GLU A 81 -13.86 -0.26 12.84
N LEU A 82 -12.84 -0.87 12.24
CA LEU A 82 -12.96 -2.08 11.43
C LEU A 82 -12.12 -3.18 12.07
N GLN A 83 -12.72 -4.36 12.22
CA GLN A 83 -12.00 -5.57 12.62
C GLN A 83 -11.86 -6.47 11.40
N ILE A 84 -10.62 -6.77 11.03
CA ILE A 84 -10.30 -7.73 9.96
C ILE A 84 -10.62 -9.14 10.47
N THR A 85 -11.52 -9.83 9.77
CA THR A 85 -11.94 -11.21 10.10
C THR A 85 -11.35 -12.23 9.15
N GLY A 86 -10.98 -11.80 7.94
CA GLY A 86 -10.32 -12.62 6.94
C GLY A 86 -9.22 -11.85 6.24
N LEU A 87 -8.06 -12.47 6.06
CA LEU A 87 -6.93 -11.88 5.36
C LEU A 87 -6.40 -12.89 4.33
N SER A 88 -6.29 -12.46 3.08
CA SER A 88 -5.65 -13.29 2.06
C SER A 88 -4.13 -13.25 2.21
N LYS A 89 -3.45 -14.31 1.77
CA LYS A 89 -1.99 -14.30 1.59
C LYS A 89 -1.56 -13.08 0.75
N PRO A 90 -0.68 -12.19 1.26
CA PRO A 90 -0.21 -11.04 0.49
C PRO A 90 0.59 -11.51 -0.73
N ALA A 91 0.34 -10.87 -1.88
CA ALA A 91 1.07 -11.14 -3.10
C ALA A 91 1.98 -9.95 -3.43
N VAL A 92 3.27 -10.21 -3.58
CA VAL A 92 4.23 -9.20 -4.06
C VAL A 92 3.83 -8.78 -5.47
N ILE A 93 3.69 -7.48 -5.67
CA ILE A 93 3.42 -6.92 -6.98
C ILE A 93 4.77 -6.90 -7.72
N SER A 94 5.09 -7.99 -8.42
CA SER A 94 6.25 -8.01 -9.30
C SER A 94 5.95 -7.13 -10.51
N GLU A 95 6.64 -6.00 -10.63
CA GLU A 95 6.68 -5.27 -11.88
C GLU A 95 7.23 -6.22 -12.96
N ASN A 96 6.35 -6.63 -13.88
CA ASN A 96 6.77 -7.34 -15.08
C ASN A 96 7.55 -6.32 -15.93
N ARG A 97 8.85 -6.12 -15.64
CA ARG A 97 9.74 -5.42 -16.55
C ARG A 97 9.78 -6.25 -17.82
N MET A 98 9.05 -5.79 -18.84
CA MET A 98 9.22 -6.26 -20.21
C MET A 98 10.71 -6.25 -20.50
N LYS A 99 11.30 -7.42 -20.75
CA LYS A 99 12.68 -7.50 -21.26
C LYS A 99 12.68 -6.72 -22.56
N THR A 100 13.24 -5.52 -22.55
CA THR A 100 13.38 -4.72 -23.75
C THR A 100 14.24 -5.50 -24.75
N GLY A 101 14.03 -5.29 -26.05
CA GLY A 101 14.61 -6.12 -27.12
C GLY A 101 16.14 -6.31 -27.06
N THR A 102 16.85 -5.43 -26.33
CA THR A 102 18.28 -5.53 -26.07
C THR A 102 18.68 -6.75 -25.22
N ASP A 103 17.83 -7.22 -24.30
CA ASP A 103 18.10 -8.42 -23.47
C ASP A 103 17.98 -9.73 -24.26
N LEU A 104 17.15 -9.76 -25.30
CA LEU A 104 17.00 -10.92 -26.20
C LEU A 104 18.22 -11.08 -27.12
N LEU A 105 18.75 -9.96 -27.62
CA LEU A 105 19.93 -9.93 -28.50
C LEU A 105 21.21 -10.40 -27.78
N LYS A 106 21.35 -10.15 -26.47
CA LYS A 106 22.51 -10.61 -25.69
C LYS A 106 22.51 -12.13 -25.47
N LYS A 107 21.31 -12.74 -25.34
CA LYS A 107 21.16 -14.20 -25.22
C LYS A 107 21.44 -14.93 -26.54
N MET A 108 21.15 -14.30 -27.69
CA MET A 108 21.44 -14.87 -29.01
C MET A 108 22.91 -14.74 -29.43
N ARG A 109 23.64 -13.74 -28.90
CA ARG A 109 25.07 -13.53 -29.20
C ARG A 109 26.04 -14.24 -28.25
N GLY A 110 25.54 -14.84 -27.16
CA GLY A 110 26.33 -15.52 -26.13
C GLY A 110 26.47 -17.03 -26.28
N SER A 111 26.08 -17.62 -27.43
CA SER A 111 26.28 -19.04 -27.73
C SER A 111 27.29 -19.19 -28.86
N ASN A 112 28.54 -18.86 -28.57
CA ASN A 112 29.73 -19.36 -29.26
C ASN A 112 30.93 -19.02 -28.38
N TYR A 113 31.22 -19.91 -27.42
CA TYR A 113 32.54 -20.46 -27.12
C TYR A 113 32.34 -21.66 -26.19
#